data_AF-X8JJG6-F1
#
_entry.id   AF-X8JJG6-F1
#
_cell.length_a   1.000
_cell.length_b   1.000
_cell.length_c   1.000
_cell.angle_alpha   90.00
_cell.angle_beta   90.00
_cell.angle_gamma   90.00
#
_symmetry.space_group_name_H-M   'P 1'
#
loop_
_entity.id
_entity.type
_entity.pdbx_description
1 polymer ?
#
loop_
_entity_poly.entity_id
_entity_poly.type
_entity_poly.pdbx_seq_one_letter_code
_entity_poly.pdbx_strand_id
1 'polypeptide(L)'
;MRPPYGNYNDNVRRAAGVRGQKLVTWDFDSGDSVGATPAQSKAMYDKIIAQRPSSILTLNHETHERTAHEVIPYVVPRLQAAGYKLVTVAECMGMQPYQSVGSPQTPDVGLEQIILQNI
;
A
#
# COMPACT_ATOMS: atom_id res chain seq x y z
N MET A 1 6.54 -2.57 -8.85
CA MET A 1 5.26 -3.15 -9.30
C MET A 1 4.89 -4.27 -8.33
N ARG A 2 3.59 -4.46 -8.06
CA ARG A 2 3.10 -5.55 -7.21
C ARG A 2 2.41 -6.58 -8.09
N PRO A 3 2.88 -7.84 -8.15
CA PRO A 3 2.21 -8.88 -8.92
C PRO A 3 0.80 -9.13 -8.35
N PRO A 4 -0.24 -9.28 -9.21
CA PRO A 4 -1.55 -9.74 -8.75
C PRO A 4 -1.42 -11.04 -7.96
N TYR A 5 -2.11 -11.11 -6.82
CA TYR A 5 -2.06 -12.25 -5.88
C TYR A 5 -0.66 -12.57 -5.33
N GLY A 6 0.35 -11.71 -5.54
CA GLY A 6 1.74 -12.00 -5.19
C GLY A 6 2.38 -13.06 -6.09
N ASN A 7 1.68 -13.50 -7.14
CA ASN A 7 2.12 -14.58 -8.01
C ASN A 7 3.04 -14.06 -9.12
N TYR A 8 4.25 -14.61 -9.20
CA TYR A 8 5.21 -14.31 -10.25
C TYR A 8 6.08 -15.53 -10.56
N ASN A 9 6.65 -15.56 -11.76
CA ASN A 9 7.65 -16.53 -12.19
C ASN A 9 8.81 -15.79 -12.88
N ASP A 10 9.75 -16.54 -13.46
CA ASP A 10 10.93 -15.95 -14.10
C ASP A 10 10.59 -15.09 -15.32
N ASN A 11 9.51 -15.39 -16.03
CA ASN A 11 9.05 -14.57 -17.15
C ASN A 11 8.55 -13.21 -16.65
N VAL A 12 7.74 -13.18 -15.58
CA VAL A 12 7.28 -11.93 -14.94
C VAL A 12 8.46 -11.14 -14.39
N ARG A 13 9.40 -11.81 -13.71
CA ARG A 13 10.61 -11.18 -13.16
C ARG A 13 11.44 -10.54 -14.26
N ARG A 14 11.69 -11.25 -15.37
CA ARG A 14 12.43 -10.73 -16.52
C ARG A 14 11.70 -9.57 -17.18
N ALA A 15 10.39 -9.69 -17.39
CA ALA A 15 9.58 -8.64 -18.00
C ALA A 15 9.56 -7.34 -17.17
N ALA A 16 9.48 -7.46 -15.84
CA ALA A 16 9.61 -6.32 -14.93
C ALA A 16 11.02 -5.72 -14.97
N GLY A 17 12.05 -6.58 -14.96
CA GLY A 17 13.45 -6.18 -15.03
C GLY A 17 13.80 -5.35 -16.27
N VAL A 18 13.39 -5.80 -17.47
CA VAL A 18 13.65 -5.04 -18.72
C VAL A 18 12.92 -3.69 -18.77
N ARG A 19 11.92 -3.47 -17.91
CA ARG A 19 11.19 -2.21 -17.75
C ARG A 19 11.70 -1.37 -16.58
N GLY A 20 12.81 -1.75 -15.95
CA GLY A 20 13.34 -1.05 -14.77
C GLY A 20 12.43 -1.14 -13.54
N GLN A 21 11.53 -2.12 -13.47
CA GLN A 21 10.61 -2.30 -12.35
C GLN A 21 11.16 -3.31 -11.34
N LYS A 22 10.97 -3.03 -10.05
CA LYS A 22 11.15 -4.01 -8.97
C LYS A 22 9.83 -4.73 -8.69
N LEU A 23 9.89 -6.04 -8.42
CA LEU A 23 8.76 -6.78 -7.87
C LEU A 23 8.68 -6.50 -6.36
N VAL A 24 7.50 -6.14 -5.88
CA VAL A 24 7.23 -5.81 -4.47
C VAL A 24 6.07 -6.68 -4.00
N THR A 25 6.29 -7.44 -2.93
CA THR A 25 5.26 -8.23 -2.24
C THR A 25 4.96 -7.60 -0.87
N TRP A 26 4.60 -8.39 0.13
CA TRP A 26 4.30 -7.94 1.49
C TRP A 26 4.75 -9.01 2.50
N ASP A 27 5.01 -8.60 3.73
CA ASP A 27 5.28 -9.50 4.87
C ASP A 27 4.13 -9.52 5.88
N PHE A 28 3.12 -8.65 5.69
CA PHE A 28 1.90 -8.60 6.46
C PHE A 28 0.69 -8.43 5.54
N ASP A 29 -0.32 -9.29 5.68
CA ASP A 29 -1.58 -9.22 4.96
C ASP A 29 -2.73 -8.86 5.93
N SER A 30 -3.49 -7.81 5.62
CA SER A 30 -4.62 -7.39 6.43
C SER A 30 -5.83 -8.33 6.34
N GLY A 31 -5.82 -9.25 5.37
CA GLY A 31 -6.90 -10.19 5.10
C GLY A 31 -8.15 -9.58 4.47
N ASP A 32 -8.13 -8.29 4.13
CA ASP A 32 -9.28 -7.55 3.63
C ASP A 32 -9.87 -8.15 2.34
N SER A 33 -9.00 -8.60 1.44
CA SER A 33 -9.37 -9.22 0.17
C SER A 33 -9.86 -10.68 0.28
N VAL A 34 -9.66 -11.34 1.43
CA VAL A 34 -10.06 -12.74 1.67
C VAL A 34 -11.22 -12.86 2.66
N GLY A 35 -11.89 -11.74 2.96
CA GLY A 35 -13.12 -11.71 3.76
C GLY A 35 -12.92 -11.43 5.26
N ALA A 36 -11.74 -10.95 5.68
CA ALA A 36 -11.58 -10.46 7.05
C ALA A 36 -12.52 -9.26 7.29
N THR A 37 -13.22 -9.29 8.42
CA THR A 37 -13.95 -8.12 8.93
C THR A 37 -12.97 -7.04 9.37
N PRO A 38 -13.38 -5.75 9.43
CA PRO A 38 -12.52 -4.69 9.96
C PRO A 38 -11.99 -4.97 11.36
N ALA A 39 -12.77 -5.62 12.22
CA ALA A 39 -12.33 -6.01 13.56
C ALA A 39 -11.19 -7.04 13.52
N GLN A 40 -11.26 -8.02 12.62
CA GLN A 40 -10.20 -9.01 12.43
C GLN A 40 -8.93 -8.38 11.86
N SER A 41 -9.05 -7.50 10.85
CA SER A 41 -7.90 -6.78 10.30
C SER A 41 -7.22 -5.91 11.37
N LYS A 42 -8.00 -5.16 12.17
CA LYS A 42 -7.48 -4.36 13.30
C LYS A 42 -6.75 -5.24 14.32
N ALA A 43 -7.31 -6.39 14.70
CA ALA A 43 -6.67 -7.32 15.62
C ALA A 43 -5.35 -7.90 15.06
N MET A 44 -5.27 -8.18 13.75
CA MET A 44 -4.03 -8.61 13.11
C MET A 44 -2.96 -7.51 13.13
N TYR A 45 -3.35 -6.25 12.90
CA TYR A 45 -2.47 -5.10 13.05
C TYR A 45 -1.95 -4.94 14.49
N ASP A 46 -2.83 -5.01 15.49
CA ASP A 46 -2.42 -4.92 16.89
C ASP A 46 -1.42 -6.04 17.24
N LYS A 47 -1.65 -7.26 16.72
CA LYS A 47 -0.75 -8.40 16.91
C LYS A 47 0.63 -8.17 16.29
N ILE A 48 0.73 -7.66 15.05
CA ILE A 48 2.04 -7.43 14.43
C ILE A 48 2.78 -6.24 15.07
N ILE A 49 2.04 -5.19 15.47
CA ILE A 49 2.61 -4.05 16.20
C ILE A 49 3.22 -4.50 17.53
N ALA A 50 2.54 -5.39 18.26
CA ALA A 50 3.04 -5.94 19.52
C ALA A 50 4.33 -6.77 19.36
N GLN A 51 4.55 -7.37 18.18
CA GLN A 51 5.78 -8.11 17.88
C GLN A 51 6.99 -7.20 17.64
N ARG A 52 6.77 -5.90 17.37
CA ARG A 52 7.81 -4.90 17.09
C ARG A 52 8.84 -5.33 16.04
N PRO A 53 8.44 -5.83 14.85
CA PRO A 53 9.40 -6.06 13.76
C PRO A 53 10.08 -4.74 13.37
N SER A 54 11.28 -4.81 12.82
CA SER A 54 12.02 -3.62 12.37
C SER A 54 11.33 -2.87 11.22
N SER A 55 10.52 -3.57 10.44
CA SER A 55 9.75 -3.05 9.31
C SER A 55 8.47 -3.87 9.11
N ILE A 56 7.46 -3.27 8.49
CA ILE A 56 6.23 -3.96 8.08
C ILE A 56 5.84 -3.41 6.70
N LEU A 57 5.76 -4.27 5.70
CA LEU A 57 5.23 -3.95 4.38
C LEU A 57 3.83 -4.55 4.26
N THR A 58 2.82 -3.69 4.43
CA THR A 58 1.42 -4.10 4.60
C THR A 58 0.70 -4.26 3.25
N LEU A 59 -0.10 -5.31 3.11
CA LEU A 59 -1.08 -5.45 2.04
C LEU A 59 -2.47 -5.03 2.52
N ASN A 60 -3.03 -4.05 1.83
CA ASN A 60 -4.41 -3.58 1.95
C ASN A 60 -4.91 -3.24 0.54
N HIS A 61 -6.23 -3.08 0.37
CA HIS A 61 -6.86 -2.66 -0.86
C HIS A 61 -7.79 -1.47 -0.61
N GLU A 62 -7.44 -0.31 -1.16
CA GLU A 62 -8.17 0.95 -1.03
C GLU A 62 -9.56 0.94 -1.66
N THR A 63 -9.80 0.01 -2.60
CA THR A 63 -11.11 -0.22 -3.22
C THR A 63 -12.13 -0.85 -2.26
N HIS A 64 -11.68 -1.35 -1.10
CA HIS A 64 -12.57 -1.79 -0.03
C HIS A 64 -12.86 -0.61 0.91
N GLU A 65 -14.08 -0.09 0.83
CA GLU A 65 -14.57 1.06 1.61
C GLU A 65 -14.20 0.94 3.11
N ARG A 66 -14.47 -0.23 3.70
CA ARG A 66 -14.20 -0.45 5.14
C ARG A 66 -12.70 -0.52 5.46
N THR A 67 -11.85 -0.93 4.52
CA THR A 67 -10.40 -0.84 4.69
C THR A 67 -10.00 0.64 4.77
N ALA A 68 -10.42 1.45 3.79
CA ALA A 68 -10.07 2.86 3.69
C ALA A 68 -10.61 3.71 4.84
N HIS A 69 -11.85 3.46 5.30
CA HIS A 69 -12.56 4.31 6.24
C HIS A 69 -12.62 3.77 7.68
N GLU A 70 -12.42 2.46 7.91
CA GLU A 70 -12.43 1.90 9.27
C GLU A 70 -11.07 1.36 9.72
N VAL A 71 -10.35 0.64 8.86
CA VAL A 71 -9.08 -0.02 9.23
C VAL A 71 -7.92 0.97 9.21
N ILE A 72 -7.67 1.63 8.07
CA ILE A 72 -6.53 2.55 7.92
C ILE A 72 -6.55 3.69 8.96
N PRO A 73 -7.67 4.38 9.24
CA PRO A 73 -7.72 5.42 10.27
C PRO A 73 -7.45 4.92 11.69
N TYR A 74 -7.74 3.64 11.97
CA TYR A 74 -7.45 3.01 13.26
C TYR A 74 -5.96 2.66 13.43
N VAL A 75 -5.33 2.14 12.38
CA VAL A 75 -3.98 1.52 12.46
C VAL A 75 -2.85 2.50 12.28
N VAL A 76 -3.01 3.54 11.44
CA VAL A 76 -2.00 4.57 11.20
C VAL A 76 -1.49 5.23 12.50
N PRO A 77 -2.35 5.77 13.38
CA PRO A 77 -1.88 6.38 14.62
C PRO A 77 -1.22 5.37 15.57
N ARG A 78 -1.61 4.08 15.53
CA ARG A 78 -1.01 3.02 16.36
C ARG A 78 0.38 2.63 15.88
N LEU A 79 0.57 2.52 14.56
CA LEU A 79 1.89 2.31 13.97
C LEU A 79 2.83 3.47 14.33
N GLN A 80 2.36 4.70 14.22
CA GLN A 80 3.14 5.88 14.61
C GLN A 80 3.46 5.89 16.11
N ALA A 81 2.49 5.59 16.98
CA ALA A 81 2.69 5.48 18.42
C ALA A 81 3.66 4.36 18.81
N ALA A 82 3.76 3.30 18.00
CA ALA A 82 4.73 2.22 18.17
C ALA A 82 6.13 2.57 17.63
N GLY A 83 6.33 3.78 17.08
CA GLY A 83 7.62 4.27 16.61
C GLY A 83 7.90 4.04 15.13
N TYR A 84 6.93 3.53 14.35
CA TYR A 84 7.08 3.37 12.91
C TYR A 84 6.97 4.73 12.18
N LYS A 85 7.81 4.91 11.16
CA LYS A 85 7.62 5.94 10.15
C LYS A 85 6.88 5.34 8.97
N LEU A 86 5.80 5.99 8.54
CA LEU A 86 5.10 5.60 7.31
C LEU A 86 5.84 6.23 6.13
N VAL A 87 6.43 5.37 5.31
CA VAL A 87 7.26 5.77 4.17
C VAL A 87 6.79 5.06 2.91
N THR A 88 7.14 5.60 1.75
CA THR A 88 6.97 4.91 0.48
C THR A 88 7.90 3.69 0.39
N VAL A 89 7.58 2.73 -0.49
CA VAL A 89 8.48 1.60 -0.76
C VAL A 89 9.83 2.07 -1.34
N ALA A 90 9.82 3.15 -2.12
CA ALA A 90 11.05 3.73 -2.67
C ALA A 90 11.98 4.23 -1.56
N GLU A 91 11.45 4.98 -0.59
CA GLU A 91 12.22 5.44 0.59
C GLU A 91 12.69 4.27 1.45
N CYS A 92 11.83 3.28 1.71
CA CYS A 92 12.19 2.07 2.45
C CYS A 92 13.40 1.34 1.84
N MET A 93 13.48 1.32 0.51
CA MET A 93 14.57 0.68 -0.24
C MET A 93 15.75 1.61 -0.56
N GLY A 94 15.70 2.89 -0.17
CA GLY A 94 16.74 3.87 -0.54
C GLY A 94 16.85 4.12 -2.04
N MET A 95 15.73 4.07 -2.77
CA MET A 95 15.66 4.16 -4.23
C MET A 95 14.98 5.45 -4.70
N GLN A 96 15.28 5.86 -5.93
CA GLN A 96 14.51 6.90 -6.61
C GLN A 96 13.11 6.37 -6.96
N PRO A 97 12.02 7.10 -6.64
CA PRO A 97 10.66 6.62 -6.86
C PRO A 97 10.24 6.62 -8.33
N TYR A 98 10.85 7.47 -9.16
CA TYR A 98 10.50 7.65 -10.56
C TYR A 98 11.68 7.32 -11.47
N GLN A 99 11.39 6.73 -12.64
CA GLN A 99 12.41 6.48 -13.67
C GLN A 99 12.74 7.76 -14.47
N SER A 100 11.78 8.68 -14.56
CA SER A 100 11.93 9.99 -15.18
C SER A 100 11.07 11.00 -14.45
N VAL A 101 11.51 12.25 -14.42
CA VAL A 101 10.77 13.40 -13.89
C VAL A 101 10.68 14.42 -15.02
N GLY A 102 9.47 14.84 -15.36
CA GLY A 102 9.21 15.87 -16.36
C GLY A 102 8.64 17.14 -15.74
N SER A 103 8.49 18.19 -16.56
CA SER A 103 7.76 19.38 -16.16
C SER A 103 6.29 19.06 -15.89
N PRO A 104 5.63 19.71 -14.91
CA PRO A 104 4.18 19.61 -14.74
C PRO A 104 3.46 19.85 -16.05
N GLN A 105 2.52 18.97 -16.40
CA GLN A 105 1.66 19.14 -17.57
C GLN A 105 0.41 19.92 -17.18
N THR A 106 -0.28 20.49 -18.17
CA THR A 106 -1.64 21.02 -17.97
C THR A 106 -2.50 19.89 -17.38
N PRO A 107 -3.17 20.08 -16.23
CA PRO A 107 -4.10 19.08 -15.71
C PRO A 107 -5.10 18.70 -16.80
N ASP A 108 -5.46 17.42 -16.87
CA ASP A 108 -6.54 16.99 -17.75
C ASP A 108 -7.76 17.89 -17.50
N VAL A 109 -8.38 18.39 -18.57
CA VAL A 109 -9.62 19.17 -18.46
C VAL A 109 -10.59 18.35 -17.63
N GLY A 110 -11.09 18.92 -16.54
CA GLY A 110 -11.92 18.21 -15.59
C GLY A 110 -13.04 17.48 -16.32
N LEU A 111 -12.99 16.14 -16.32
CA LEU A 111 -14.22 15.39 -16.32
C LEU A 111 -14.98 15.91 -15.11
N GLU A 112 -16.11 16.59 -15.34
CA GLU A 112 -17.15 16.86 -14.36
C GLU A 112 -17.76 15.53 -13.87
N GLN A 113 -16.93 14.61 -13.40
CA GLN A 113 -17.38 13.53 -12.54
C GLN A 113 -17.37 14.10 -11.13
N ILE A 114 -18.39 14.94 -10.88
CA ILE A 114 -19.09 15.09 -9.62
C ILE A 114 -18.27 14.53 -8.44
N ILE A 115 -17.27 15.27 -7.97
CA ILE A 115 -16.86 15.17 -6.58
C ILE A 115 -17.93 15.98 -5.84
N LEU A 116 -19.07 15.32 -5.57
CA LEU A 116 -19.94 15.73 -4.48
C LEU A 116 -19.11 15.55 -3.21
N GLN A 117 -18.42 16.60 -2.78
CA GLN A 117 -18.11 16.74 -1.37
C GLN A 117 -19.44 17.08 -0.68
N ASN A 118 -20.04 16.05 -0.08
CA ASN A 118 -21.05 16.23 0.95
C ASN A 118 -20.45 15.84 2.30
N ILE A 119 -20.56 16.81 3.21
CA ILE A 119 -20.23 16.88 4.63
C ILE A 119 -18.75 17.16 4.95
#